data_AF-A0A7J4PCD7-F1
#
_entry.id   AF-A0A7J4PCD7-F1
#
_cell.length_a   1.000
_cell.length_b   1.000
_cell.length_c   1.000
_cell.angle_alpha   90.00
_cell.angle_beta   90.00
_cell.angle_gamma   90.00
#
_symmetry.space_group_name_H-M   'P 1'
#
loop_
_entity.id
_entity.type
_entity.pdbx_description
1 polymer ?
#
loop_
_entity_poly.entity_id
_entity_poly.type
_entity_poly.pdbx_seq_one_letter_code
_entity_poly.pdbx_strand_id
1 'polypeptide(L)'
;MENKEENELDRIIREIEDFEKKVAVPEIEKPLYDNRSNMSVAEFSKINKPLRVGLRHLHRAWSAAVDGFPKEAKRARDLGMSEIKEARLLLDESLRSKK
;
A
#
# COMPACT_ATOMS: atom_id res chain seq x y z
N MET A 1 -2.44 32.54 9.85
CA MET A 1 -1.98 31.31 10.54
C MET A 1 -2.48 30.16 9.71
N GLU A 2 -1.61 29.39 9.06
CA GLU A 2 -2.03 28.15 8.39
C GLU A 2 -2.62 27.19 9.43
N ASN A 3 -3.71 26.53 9.05
CA ASN A 3 -4.46 25.67 9.93
C ASN A 3 -3.68 24.36 10.11
N LYS A 4 -3.23 24.05 11.33
CA LYS A 4 -2.31 22.91 11.60
C LYS A 4 -2.88 21.56 11.15
N GLU A 5 -4.20 21.39 11.16
CA GLU A 5 -4.88 20.17 10.69
C GLU A 5 -4.88 20.05 9.16
N GLU A 6 -5.07 21.16 8.45
CA GLU A 6 -5.01 21.20 6.98
C GLU A 6 -3.60 20.78 6.49
N ASN A 7 -2.57 21.27 7.19
CA ASN A 7 -1.19 20.84 6.97
C ASN A 7 -0.92 19.35 7.26
N GLU A 8 -1.70 18.71 8.15
CA GLU A 8 -1.57 17.28 8.44
C GLU A 8 -2.23 16.41 7.37
N LEU A 9 -3.40 16.81 6.87
CA LEU A 9 -4.13 16.09 5.83
C LEU A 9 -3.38 16.10 4.50
N ASP A 10 -2.85 17.25 4.11
CA ASP A 10 -1.99 17.41 2.92
C ASP A 10 -0.75 16.52 3.01
N ARG A 11 -0.16 16.40 4.21
CA ARG A 11 0.98 15.51 4.43
C ARG A 11 0.59 14.04 4.22
N ILE A 12 -0.56 13.60 4.74
CA ILE A 12 -1.05 12.22 4.54
C ILE A 12 -1.25 11.93 3.06
N ILE A 13 -1.85 12.85 2.30
CA ILE A 13 -2.03 12.71 0.85
C ILE A 13 -0.69 12.50 0.15
N ARG A 14 0.29 13.37 0.42
CA ARG A 14 1.63 13.26 -0.18
C ARG A 14 2.35 11.98 0.23
N GLU A 15 2.25 11.57 1.49
CA GLU A 15 2.83 10.31 2.00
C GLU A 15 2.27 9.10 1.24
N ILE A 16 0.96 9.07 0.99
CA ILE A 16 0.30 7.99 0.24
C ILE A 16 0.79 7.97 -1.20
N GLU A 17 0.76 9.12 -1.90
CA GLU A 17 1.21 9.20 -3.30
C GLU A 17 2.66 8.80 -3.47
N ASP A 18 3.54 9.28 -2.58
CA ASP A 18 4.95 8.93 -2.61
C ASP A 18 5.17 7.44 -2.34
N PHE A 19 4.44 6.88 -1.37
CA PHE A 19 4.56 5.46 -1.05
C PHE A 19 4.09 4.58 -2.20
N GLU A 20 2.98 4.92 -2.88
CA GLU A 20 2.51 4.15 -4.04
C GLU A 20 3.53 4.21 -5.18
N LYS A 21 4.01 5.41 -5.52
CA LYS A 21 4.95 5.64 -6.62
C LYS A 21 6.33 5.04 -6.36
N LYS A 22 6.82 5.09 -5.12
CA LYS A 22 8.20 4.68 -4.77
C LYS A 22 8.29 3.26 -4.23
N VAL A 23 7.22 2.71 -3.65
CA VAL A 23 7.26 1.41 -2.97
C VAL A 23 6.23 0.44 -3.54
N ALA A 24 4.93 0.74 -3.41
CA ALA A 24 3.89 -0.25 -3.68
C ALA A 24 3.92 -0.76 -5.14
N VAL A 25 4.04 0.14 -6.10
CA VAL A 25 4.12 -0.22 -7.52
C VAL A 25 5.47 -0.82 -7.90
N PRO A 26 6.60 -0.10 -7.76
CA PRO A 26 7.88 -0.57 -8.30
C PRO A 26 8.47 -1.75 -7.54
N GLU A 27 8.23 -1.87 -6.23
CA GLU A 27 8.89 -2.89 -5.41
C GLU A 27 8.00 -4.09 -5.07
N ILE A 28 6.69 -4.00 -5.33
CA ILE A 28 5.74 -5.08 -4.99
C ILE A 28 4.88 -5.47 -6.19
N GLU A 29 4.04 -4.55 -6.70
CA GLU A 29 3.12 -4.89 -7.79
C GLU A 29 3.88 -5.32 -9.03
N LYS A 30 4.82 -4.51 -9.52
CA LYS A 30 5.56 -4.83 -10.75
C LYS A 30 6.32 -6.15 -10.62
N PRO A 31 7.15 -6.41 -9.59
CA PRO A 31 7.84 -7.69 -9.47
C PRO A 31 6.90 -8.88 -9.27
N LEU A 32 5.77 -8.71 -8.58
CA LEU A 32 4.76 -9.76 -8.43
C LEU A 32 4.17 -10.17 -9.79
N TYR A 33 3.85 -9.21 -10.65
CA TYR A 33 3.32 -9.47 -11.98
C TYR A 33 4.39 -9.98 -12.95
N ASP A 34 5.61 -9.44 -12.90
CA ASP A 34 6.75 -9.91 -13.70
C ASP A 34 7.09 -11.38 -13.41
N ASN A 35 6.83 -11.87 -12.18
CA ASN A 35 7.06 -13.25 -11.77
C ASN A 35 5.81 -14.14 -11.83
N ARG A 36 4.70 -13.66 -12.41
CA ARG A 36 3.41 -14.38 -12.41
C ARG A 36 3.50 -15.78 -13.02
N SER A 37 4.26 -15.96 -14.10
CA SER A 37 4.42 -17.25 -14.78
C SER A 37 5.14 -18.29 -13.93
N ASN A 38 5.95 -17.83 -12.98
CA ASN A 38 6.73 -18.69 -12.09
C ASN A 38 5.99 -19.00 -10.80
N MET A 39 4.77 -18.49 -10.61
CA MET A 39 3.96 -18.65 -9.40
C MET A 39 2.71 -19.49 -9.67
N SER A 40 2.36 -20.33 -8.70
CA SER A 40 1.03 -20.95 -8.70
C SER A 40 -0.05 -19.89 -8.48
N VAL A 41 -1.30 -20.20 -8.86
CA VAL A 41 -2.45 -19.31 -8.59
C VAL A 41 -2.59 -19.04 -7.09
N ALA A 42 -2.39 -20.06 -6.25
CA ALA A 42 -2.50 -19.94 -4.80
C ALA A 42 -1.42 -19.03 -4.21
N GLU A 43 -0.17 -19.19 -4.65
CA GLU A 43 0.97 -18.36 -4.22
C GLU A 43 0.77 -16.90 -4.64
N PHE A 44 0.41 -16.66 -5.91
CA PHE A 44 0.12 -15.32 -6.40
C PHE A 44 -1.04 -14.68 -5.61
N SER A 45 -2.12 -15.43 -5.38
CA SER A 45 -3.27 -14.93 -4.63
C SER A 45 -2.93 -14.61 -3.18
N LYS A 46 -2.03 -15.37 -2.55
CA LYS A 46 -1.57 -15.12 -1.17
C LYS A 46 -0.87 -13.76 -1.05
N ILE A 47 -0.07 -13.38 -2.05
CA ILE A 47 0.67 -12.10 -2.07
C ILE A 47 -0.23 -10.95 -2.56
N ASN A 48 -1.00 -11.17 -3.63
CA ASN A 48 -1.81 -10.13 -4.26
C ASN A 48 -2.98 -9.69 -3.37
N LYS A 49 -3.52 -10.57 -2.52
CA LYS A 49 -4.63 -10.22 -1.62
C LYS A 49 -4.27 -9.07 -0.66
N PRO A 50 -3.23 -9.16 0.19
CA PRO A 50 -2.85 -8.06 1.08
C PRO A 50 -2.45 -6.80 0.30
N LEU A 51 -1.77 -6.92 -0.87
CA LEU A 51 -1.48 -5.77 -1.73
C LEU A 51 -2.76 -5.01 -2.12
N ARG A 52 -3.76 -5.73 -2.64
CA ARG A 52 -5.03 -5.11 -3.08
C ARG A 52 -5.86 -4.59 -1.92
N VAL A 53 -5.84 -5.26 -0.77
CA VAL A 53 -6.50 -4.78 0.46
C VAL A 53 -5.84 -3.49 0.94
N GLY A 54 -4.51 -3.46 1.00
CA GLY A 54 -3.75 -2.30 1.44
C GLY A 54 -3.94 -1.08 0.54
N LEU A 55 -3.89 -1.25 -0.78
CA LEU A 55 -4.18 -0.16 -1.74
C LEU A 55 -5.59 0.41 -1.58
N ARG A 56 -6.60 -0.43 -1.29
CA ARG A 56 -7.96 0.08 -0.99
C ARG A 56 -8.00 0.91 0.30
N HIS A 57 -7.23 0.52 1.31
CA HIS A 57 -7.12 1.30 2.55
C HIS A 57 -6.39 2.62 2.32
N LEU A 58 -5.33 2.64 1.52
CA LEU A 58 -4.65 3.88 1.13
C LEU A 58 -5.57 4.82 0.34
N HIS A 59 -6.34 4.28 -0.62
CA HIS A 59 -7.35 5.08 -1.31
C HIS A 59 -8.39 5.66 -0.34
N ARG A 60 -8.89 4.86 0.61
CA ARG A 60 -9.81 5.36 1.66
C ARG A 60 -9.16 6.44 2.52
N ALA A 61 -7.88 6.30 2.84
CA ALA A 61 -7.13 7.30 3.59
C ALA A 61 -7.02 8.62 2.83
N TRP A 62 -6.76 8.55 1.53
CA TRP A 62 -6.71 9.70 0.64
C TRP A 62 -8.07 10.40 0.55
N SER A 63 -9.15 9.66 0.31
CA SER A 63 -10.51 10.22 0.27
C SER A 63 -10.88 10.89 1.59
N ALA A 64 -10.63 10.23 2.72
CA ALA A 64 -10.89 10.79 4.04
C ALA A 64 -10.04 12.05 4.32
N ALA A 65 -8.82 12.14 3.79
CA ALA A 65 -8.00 13.33 3.94
C ALA A 65 -8.56 14.51 3.12
N VAL A 66 -8.99 14.26 1.88
CA VAL A 66 -9.62 15.26 1.02
C VAL A 66 -10.95 15.76 1.62
N ASP A 67 -11.72 14.86 2.23
CA ASP A 67 -13.00 15.19 2.86
C ASP A 67 -12.85 15.84 4.25
N GLY A 68 -11.63 16.01 4.77
CA GLY A 68 -11.40 16.68 6.06
C GLY A 68 -11.56 15.79 7.30
N PHE A 69 -11.39 14.47 7.19
CA PHE A 69 -11.54 13.50 8.28
C PHE A 69 -10.20 12.93 8.78
N PRO A 70 -9.41 13.66 9.60
CA PRO A 70 -8.03 13.30 9.94
C PRO A 70 -7.88 11.97 10.67
N LYS A 71 -8.80 11.66 11.59
CA LYS A 71 -8.76 10.38 12.34
C LYS A 71 -8.98 9.17 11.43
N GLU A 72 -9.91 9.29 10.48
CA GLU A 72 -10.18 8.23 9.51
C GLU A 72 -9.04 8.09 8.51
N ALA A 73 -8.54 9.21 7.99
CA ALA A 73 -7.40 9.25 7.08
C ALA A 73 -6.18 8.54 7.68
N LYS A 74 -5.81 8.90 8.91
CA LYS A 74 -4.67 8.29 9.62
C LYS A 74 -4.87 6.79 9.85
N ARG A 75 -6.04 6.39 10.35
CA ARG A 75 -6.34 4.97 10.61
C ARG A 75 -6.29 4.14 9.34
N ALA A 76 -6.91 4.63 8.25
CA ALA A 76 -6.92 3.94 6.98
C ALA A 76 -5.52 3.86 6.36
N ARG A 77 -4.72 4.93 6.48
CA ARG A 77 -3.32 4.94 6.04
C ARG A 77 -2.52 3.85 6.76
N ASP A 78 -2.59 3.81 8.09
CA ASP A 78 -1.81 2.86 8.89
C ASP A 78 -2.18 1.41 8.57
N LEU A 79 -3.48 1.12 8.38
CA LEU A 79 -3.94 -0.20 7.91
C LEU A 79 -3.41 -0.52 6.51
N GLY A 80 -3.51 0.42 5.57
CA GLY A 80 -3.04 0.24 4.20
C GLY A 80 -1.53 -0.04 4.11
N MET A 81 -0.75 0.71 4.88
CA MET A 81 0.70 0.51 4.98
C MET A 81 1.06 -0.85 5.59
N SER A 82 0.31 -1.31 6.60
CA SER A 82 0.54 -2.61 7.23
C SER A 82 0.31 -3.77 6.26
N GLU A 83 -0.81 -3.74 5.52
CA GLU A 83 -1.17 -4.76 4.52
C GLU A 83 -0.15 -4.80 3.37
N ILE A 84 0.31 -3.64 2.90
CA ILE A 84 1.31 -3.58 1.82
C ILE A 84 2.67 -4.12 2.30
N LYS A 85 3.04 -3.89 3.56
CA LYS A 85 4.24 -4.51 4.15
C LYS A 85 4.13 -6.03 4.21
N GLU A 86 2.97 -6.57 4.58
CA GLU A 86 2.73 -8.02 4.54
C GLU A 86 2.89 -8.56 3.11
N ALA A 87 2.30 -7.90 2.11
CA ALA A 87 2.46 -8.29 0.71
C ALA A 87 3.93 -8.31 0.28
N ARG A 88 4.73 -7.33 0.71
CA ARG A 88 6.17 -7.30 0.44
C ARG A 88 6.90 -8.49 1.07
N LEU A 89 6.64 -8.78 2.34
CA LEU A 89 7.28 -9.91 3.03
C LEU A 89 6.99 -11.24 2.31
N LEU A 90 5.72 -11.47 1.95
CA LEU A 90 5.31 -12.67 1.22
C LEU A 90 5.95 -12.78 -0.17
N LEU A 91 6.11 -11.64 -0.88
CA LEU A 91 6.80 -11.59 -2.15
C LEU A 91 8.29 -11.94 -1.99
N ASP A 92 8.96 -11.34 -1.01
CA ASP A 92 10.38 -11.59 -0.76
C ASP A 92 10.63 -13.07 -0.38
N GLU A 93 9.74 -13.68 0.42
CA GLU A 93 9.77 -15.10 0.74
C GLU A 93 9.65 -15.98 -0.51
N SER A 94 8.65 -15.69 -1.36
CA SER A 94 8.43 -16.38 -2.63
C SER A 94 9.66 -16.32 -3.53
N LEU A 95 10.23 -15.13 -3.72
CA LEU A 95 11.38 -14.92 -4.60
C LEU A 95 12.65 -15.59 -4.06
N ARG A 96 12.85 -15.65 -2.74
CA ARG A 96 13.99 -16.35 -2.13
C ARG A 96 13.92 -17.86 -2.31
N SER A 97 12.73 -18.45 -2.18
CA SER A 97 12.54 -19.90 -2.34
C SER A 97 12.86 -20.45 -3.73
N LYS A 98 13.03 -19.56 -4.72
CA LYS A 98 13.27 -19.90 -6.14
C LYS A 98 14.73 -19.71 -6.57
N LYS A 99 15.60 -19.25 -5.66
CA LYS A 99 17.05 -19.18 -5.86
C LYS A 99 17.72 -20.43 -5.33
#